data_AF-R4K474-F1
#
_entry.id   AF-R4K474-F1
#
_cell.length_a   1.000
_cell.length_b   1.000
_cell.length_c   1.000
_cell.angle_alpha   90.00
_cell.angle_beta   90.00
_cell.angle_gamma   90.00
#
_symmetry.space_group_name_H-M   'P 1'
#
loop_
_entity.id
_entity.type
_entity.pdbx_description
1 polymer ?
#
loop_
_entity_poly.entity_id
_entity_poly.type
_entity_poly.pdbx_seq_one_letter_code
_entity_poly.pdbx_strand_id
1 'polypeptide(L)' 'MKRKPNKFLSIGLFIAGIALFLKNSSIPLPDFIDGLLLGSGIGLELIGIYSMNYDISKFRNYKRNLLNKCLNK' A
#
# COMPACT_ATOMS: atom_id res chain seq x y z
N MET A 1 20.08 0.04 15.30
CA MET A 1 18.63 -0.27 15.28
C MET A 1 18.22 -0.60 13.84
N LYS A 2 18.24 -1.88 13.43
CA LYS A 2 17.97 -2.26 12.03
C LYS A 2 16.47 -2.10 11.75
N ARG A 3 16.09 -0.97 11.12
CA ARG A 3 14.72 -0.76 10.63
C ARG A 3 14.45 -1.84 9.59
N LYS A 4 13.57 -2.80 9.89
CA LYS A 4 13.12 -3.79 8.90
C LYS A 4 12.59 -3.00 7.69
N PRO A 5 13.05 -3.31 6.47
CA PRO A 5 12.52 -2.64 5.28
C PRO A 5 11.01 -2.87 5.26
N ASN A 6 10.26 -1.78 5.29
CA ASN A 6 8.82 -1.85 5.41
C ASN A 6 8.26 -2.24 4.05
N LYS A 7 7.89 -3.53 3.92
CA LYS A 7 7.43 -4.11 2.65
C LYS A 7 6.30 -3.30 2.02
N PHE A 8 5.44 -2.68 2.83
CA PHE A 8 4.35 -1.80 2.36
C PHE A 8 4.85 -0.57 1.61
N LEU A 9 5.90 0.07 2.13
CA LEU A 9 6.49 1.27 1.52
C LEU A 9 7.21 0.91 0.22
N SER A 10 7.94 -0.22 0.21
CA SER A 10 8.57 -0.73 -1.02
C SER A 10 7.55 -1.12 -2.08
N ILE A 11 6.42 -1.72 -1.70
CA ILE A 11 5.34 -2.09 -2.63
C ILE A 11 4.61 -0.85 -3.15
N GLY A 12 4.31 0.12 -2.29
CA GLY A 12 3.69 1.39 -2.68
C GLY A 12 4.55 2.15 -3.69
N LEU A 13 5.85 2.28 -3.40
CA LEU A 13 6.82 2.92 -4.29
C LEU A 13 6.94 2.17 -5.64
N PHE A 14 6.92 0.84 -5.62
CA PHE A 14 6.97 0.02 -6.83
C PHE A 14 5.71 0.21 -7.70
N ILE A 15 4.53 0.22 -7.09
CA ILE A 15 3.25 0.45 -7.78
C ILE A 15 3.20 1.87 -8.36
N ALA A 16 3.61 2.88 -7.59
CA ALA A 16 3.67 4.26 -8.05
C ALA A 16 4.66 4.45 -9.21
N GLY A 17 5.84 3.81 -9.13
CA GLY A 17 6.84 3.82 -10.20
C GLY A 17 6.33 3.15 -11.48
N ILE A 18 5.64 2.01 -11.35
CA ILE A 18 4.98 1.34 -12.48
C ILE A 18 3.89 2.24 -13.07
N ALA A 19 3.05 2.88 -12.24
CA ALA A 19 2.01 3.80 -12.72
C ALA A 19 2.59 4.93 -13.58
N LEU A 20 3.64 5.59 -13.09
CA LEU A 20 4.34 6.65 -13.81
C LEU A 20 4.99 6.13 -15.10
N PHE A 21 5.56 4.92 -15.06
CA PHE A 21 6.18 4.31 -16.24
C PHE A 21 5.14 3.97 -17.32
N LEU A 22 3.99 3.39 -16.96
CA LEU A 22 2.91 3.11 -17.91
C LEU A 22 2.32 4.39 -18.49
N LYS A 23 2.14 5.42 -17.64
CA LYS A 23 1.68 6.75 -18.07
C LYS A 23 2.63 7.40 -19.07
N ASN A 24 3.94 7.29 -18.83
CA ASN A 24 4.96 7.82 -19.74
C ASN A 24 5.12 6.99 -21.01
N SER A 25 4.80 5.70 -20.97
CA SER A 25 4.89 4.79 -22.13
C SER A 25 3.78 5.02 -23.17
N SER A 26 2.91 6.03 -22.98
CA SER A 26 1.77 6.36 -23.87
C SER A 26 0.85 5.16 -24.14
N ILE A 27 0.81 4.19 -23.22
CA ILE A 27 -0.13 3.10 -23.26
C ILE A 27 -1.47 3.69 -22.80
N PRO A 28 -2.53 3.67 -23.62
CA PRO A 28 -3.82 4.20 -23.23
C PRO A 28 -4.42 3.26 -22.16
N LEU A 29 -4.16 3.57 -20.90
CA LEU A 29 -4.88 2.96 -19.79
C LEU A 29 -6.17 3.73 -19.55
N PRO A 30 -7.26 3.05 -19.17
CA PRO A 30 -8.46 3.72 -18.71
C PRO A 30 -8.13 4.65 -17.54
N ASP A 31 -8.68 5.87 -17.54
CA ASP A 31 -8.45 6.87 -16.49
C ASP A 31 -8.71 6.32 -15.08
N PHE A 32 -9.68 5.41 -14.97
CA PHE A 32 -9.99 4.69 -13.74
C PHE A 32 -8.80 3.86 -13.20
N ILE A 33 -8.07 3.17 -14.08
CA ILE A 33 -6.93 2.34 -13.71
C ILE A 33 -5.75 3.23 -13.31
N ASP A 34 -5.50 4.33 -14.02
CA ASP A 34 -4.42 5.28 -13.69
C ASP A 34 -4.65 5.90 -12.30
N GLY A 35 -5.87 6.36 -12.04
CA GLY A 35 -6.27 6.89 -10.73
C GLY A 35 -6.18 5.85 -9.60
N LEU A 36 -6.58 4.61 -9.86
CA LEU A 36 -6.44 3.51 -8.90
C LEU A 36 -4.98 3.16 -8.62
N LEU A 37 -4.12 3.10 -9.63
CA LEU A 37 -2.71 2.75 -9.48
C LEU A 37 -1.96 3.82 -8.68
N LEU A 38 -2.13 5.09 -9.05
CA LEU A 38 -1.55 6.22 -8.33
C LEU A 38 -2.11 6.35 -6.91
N GLY A 39 -3.44 6.26 -6.76
CA GLY A 39 -4.10 6.35 -5.47
C GLY A 39 -3.72 5.21 -4.52
N SER A 40 -3.65 3.97 -5.02
CA SER A 40 -3.22 2.82 -4.23
C SER A 40 -1.72 2.84 -3.92
N GLY A 41 -0.87 3.29 -4.84
CA GLY A 41 0.56 3.49 -4.61
C GLY A 41 0.83 4.47 -3.47
N ILE A 42 0.24 5.68 -3.56
CA ILE A 42 0.34 6.71 -2.51
C ILE A 42 -0.29 6.22 -1.20
N GLY A 43 -1.44 5.55 -1.26
CA GLY A 43 -2.10 4.99 -0.08
C GLY A 43 -1.23 3.97 0.66
N LEU A 44 -0.57 3.08 -0.08
CA LEU A 44 0.35 2.08 0.48
C LEU A 44 1.63 2.70 1.03
N GLU A 45 2.16 3.75 0.41
CA GLU A 45 3.26 4.55 0.96
C GLU A 45 2.87 5.19 2.29
N LEU A 46 1.71 5.85 2.37
CA LEU A 46 1.22 6.47 3.61
C LEU A 46 1.03 5.43 4.71
N ILE A 47 0.46 4.27 4.39
CA ILE A 47 0.35 3.14 5.34
C ILE A 47 1.74 2.65 5.77
N GLY A 48 2.70 2.57 4.84
CA GLY A 48 4.08 2.18 5.12
C GLY A 48 4.83 3.17 6.00
N ILE A 49 4.64 4.48 5.78
CA ILE A 49 5.23 5.56 6.60
C ILE A 49 4.59 5.58 7.98
N TYR A 50 3.26 5.45 8.05
CA TYR A 50 2.53 5.34 9.31
C TYR A 50 2.99 4.12 10.11
N SER A 51 3.17 2.98 9.44
CA SER A 51 3.72 1.76 10.00
C SER A 51 5.14 1.88 10.55
N MET A 52 5.92 2.82 10.04
CA MET A 52 7.32 2.98 10.39
C MET A 52 7.51 3.95 11.55
N ASN A 53 6.61 4.92 11.70
CA ASN A 53 6.64 5.94 12.76
C ASN A 53 5.74 5.59 13.95
N TYR A 54 4.64 4.86 13.74
CA TYR A 54 3.71 4.43 14.78
C TYR A 54 3.75 2.92 14.98
N ASP A 55 3.54 2.48 16.23
CA ASP A 55 3.47 1.08 16.57
C ASP A 55 2.22 0.43 15.95
N ILE A 56 2.42 -0.20 14.79
CA ILE A 56 1.35 -0.83 14.01
C ILE A 56 0.76 -2.08 14.68
N SER A 57 1.30 -2.52 15.82
CA SER A 57 0.76 -3.64 16.59
C SER A 57 -0.74 -3.48 16.89
N LYS A 58 -1.23 -2.27 17.14
CA LYS A 58 -2.68 -1.98 17.31
C LYS A 58 -3.48 -2.22 16.02
N PHE A 59 -3.02 -1.71 14.88
CA PHE A 59 -3.71 -1.90 13.59
C PHE A 59 -3.67 -3.37 13.15
N ARG A 60 -2.54 -4.06 13.39
CA ARG A 60 -2.40 -5.50 13.11
C ARG A 60 -3.33 -6.33 13.98
N ASN A 61 -3.42 -6.04 15.28
CA ASN A 61 -4.35 -6.72 16.17
C ASN A 61 -5.80 -6.44 15.78
N TYR A 62 -6.14 -5.19 15.46
CA TYR A 62 -7.47 -4.82 15.01
C TYR A 62 -7.87 -5.56 13.73
N LYS A 63 -7.00 -5.57 12.71
CA LYS A 63 -7.21 -6.31 11.46
C LYS A 63 -7.37 -7.82 11.70
N ARG A 64 -6.55 -8.40 12.58
CA ARG A 64 -6.65 -9.82 12.97
C ARG A 64 -7.96 -10.13 13.69
N ASN A 65 -8.43 -9.22 14.56
CA ASN A 65 -9.68 -9.37 15.28
C ASN A 65 -10.90 -9.23 14.34
N LEU A 66 -10.83 -8.33 13.36
CA LEU A 66 -11.83 -8.19 12.30
C LEU A 66 -11.88 -9.43 11.41
N LEU A 67 -10.72 -9.94 10.98
CA LEU A 67 -10.64 -11.18 10.21
C LEU A 67 -11.19 -12.36 11.00
N ASN A 68 -10.86 -12.50 12.29
CA ASN A 68 -11.45 -13.53 13.15
C ASN A 68 -12.98 -13.38 13.29
N LYS A 69 -13.50 -12.14 13.36
CA LYS A 69 -14.94 -11.89 13.38
C LYS A 69 -15.64 -12.20 12.05
N CYS A 70 -15.00 -11.92 10.92
CA CYS A 70 -15.57 -12.16 9.58
C CYS A 70 -15.42 -13.60 9.13
N LEU A 71 -14.30 -14.25 9.45
CA LEU A 71 -14.01 -15.65 9.12
C LEU A 71 -14.60 -16.61 10.15
N ASN A 72 -15.64 -16.21 10.91
CA ASN A 72 -16.22 -16.94 12.02
C ASN A 72 -16.49 -18.42 11.64
N LYS A 73 -15.49 -19.25 11.98
CA LYS A 73 -15.48 -20.69 12.13
C LYS A 73 -14.80 -20.94 13.47
#